data_AF-A0A4Q9FZT7-F1
#
_entry.id   AF-A0A4Q9FZT7-F1
#
_cell.length_a   1.000
_cell.length_b   1.000
_cell.length_c   1.000
_cell.angle_alpha   90.00
_cell.angle_beta   90.00
_cell.angle_gamma   90.00
#
_symmetry.space_group_name_H-M   'P 1'
#
loop_
_entity.id
_entity.type
_entity.pdbx_description
1 polymer ?
#
loop_
_entity_poly.entity_id
_entity_poly.type
_entity_poly.pdbx_seq_one_letter_code
_entity_poly.pdbx_strand_id
1 'polypeptide(L)'
;MLTAAALALGACAPAAPAVDPVNDRGFIPGGDYVLVGMDGETVPLRNITLTIAEQSISGRGPCNGYGAANNAELPLVQLSPLQQTGVDCGKNARIENRYFSVLQSATEMEYFGGVLKVKSPETWLIFERGVPEAQAQVSALDQARAGQ
;
A
#
# COMPACT_ATOMS: atom_id res chain seq x y z
N MET A 1 -56.77 31.16 5.30
CA MET A 1 -55.67 31.19 6.29
C MET A 1 -55.98 30.10 7.31
N LEU A 2 -55.19 29.07 7.63
CA LEU A 2 -53.78 28.76 7.43
C LEU A 2 -53.64 27.27 7.05
N THR A 3 -52.80 26.95 6.06
CA THR A 3 -52.32 25.60 5.77
C THR A 3 -51.05 25.37 6.59
N ALA A 4 -51.06 24.40 7.50
CA ALA A 4 -49.86 24.03 8.26
C ALA A 4 -49.03 23.03 7.44
N ALA A 5 -47.80 23.43 7.09
CA ALA A 5 -46.78 22.58 6.49
C ALA A 5 -45.57 22.53 7.43
N ALA A 6 -45.11 21.32 7.79
CA ALA A 6 -43.83 21.02 8.43
C ALA A 6 -43.81 19.51 8.78
N LEU A 7 -42.75 18.71 8.67
CA LEU A 7 -41.36 18.83 8.24
C LEU A 7 -40.91 17.38 7.99
N ALA A 8 -40.52 17.00 6.78
CA ALA A 8 -39.90 15.71 6.52
C ALA A 8 -38.43 15.80 6.92
N LEU A 9 -38.02 15.06 7.97
CA LEU A 9 -36.61 14.91 8.33
C LEU A 9 -35.92 14.05 7.27
N GLY A 10 -35.27 14.70 6.31
CA GLY A 10 -34.33 14.06 5.40
C GLY A 10 -33.04 13.71 6.15
N ALA A 11 -32.93 12.46 6.60
CA ALA A 11 -31.66 11.89 7.07
C ALA A 11 -30.73 11.71 5.87
N CYS A 12 -29.98 12.76 5.53
CA CYS A 12 -28.89 12.67 4.57
C CYS A 12 -27.67 12.08 5.30
N ALA A 13 -27.69 10.77 5.57
CA ALA A 13 -26.45 10.05 5.81
C ALA A 13 -25.77 9.89 4.44
N PRO A 14 -24.48 10.27 4.28
CA PRO A 14 -23.77 9.89 3.07
C PRO A 14 -23.77 8.36 3.02
N ALA A 15 -24.44 7.80 2.02
CA ALA A 15 -24.33 6.37 1.73
C ALA A 15 -22.83 6.08 1.57
N ALA A 16 -22.28 5.24 2.44
CA ALA A 16 -20.93 4.73 2.24
C ALA A 16 -20.89 4.17 0.80
N PRO A 17 -19.83 4.47 0.01
CA PRO A 17 -19.73 3.96 -1.35
C PRO A 17 -19.90 2.44 -1.30
N ALA A 18 -20.73 1.91 -2.20
CA ALA A 18 -20.99 0.49 -2.29
C ALA A 18 -19.65 -0.25 -2.44
N VAL A 19 -19.37 -1.13 -1.49
CA VAL A 19 -18.19 -2.00 -1.52
C VAL A 19 -18.41 -2.97 -2.69
N ASP A 20 -17.53 -2.95 -3.68
CA ASP A 20 -17.58 -3.90 -4.79
C ASP A 20 -17.09 -5.26 -4.27
N PRO A 21 -17.96 -6.27 -4.10
CA PRO A 21 -17.58 -7.55 -3.49
C PRO A 21 -16.58 -8.36 -4.33
N VAL A 22 -16.39 -8.02 -5.61
CA VAL A 22 -15.37 -8.64 -6.48
C VAL A 22 -13.99 -8.01 -6.26
N ASN A 23 -13.96 -6.77 -5.75
CA ASN A 23 -12.74 -6.04 -5.40
C ASN A 23 -12.54 -5.85 -3.90
N ASP A 24 -13.42 -6.41 -3.06
CA ASP A 24 -13.39 -6.29 -1.61
C ASP A 24 -12.31 -7.19 -1.01
N ARG A 25 -11.08 -6.73 -1.13
CA ARG A 25 -9.88 -7.30 -0.48
C ARG A 25 -9.76 -6.77 0.95
N GLY A 26 -10.87 -6.71 1.69
CA GLY A 26 -10.95 -6.01 2.97
C GLY A 26 -10.61 -4.53 2.85
N PHE A 27 -11.13 -3.87 1.80
CA PHE A 27 -10.80 -2.49 1.44
C PHE A 27 -9.32 -2.21 1.08
N ILE A 28 -8.48 -3.24 0.87
CA ILE A 28 -7.08 -3.06 0.45
C ILE A 28 -6.99 -2.98 -1.08
N PRO A 29 -6.67 -1.81 -1.65
CA PRO A 29 -6.62 -1.70 -3.09
C PRO A 29 -5.40 -2.43 -3.66
N GLY A 30 -5.54 -3.12 -4.79
CA GLY A 30 -4.37 -3.65 -5.51
C GLY A 30 -3.52 -2.54 -6.14
N GLY A 31 -2.34 -2.94 -6.60
CA GLY A 31 -1.42 -2.10 -7.39
C GLY A 31 -0.17 -1.69 -6.64
N ASP A 32 0.46 -0.61 -7.12
CA ASP A 32 1.78 -0.17 -6.69
C ASP A 32 1.75 0.87 -5.58
N TYR A 33 2.71 0.72 -4.68
CA TYR A 33 2.89 1.49 -3.46
C TYR A 33 4.36 1.84 -3.25
N VAL A 34 4.61 2.99 -2.63
CA VAL A 34 5.94 3.48 -2.26
C VAL A 34 6.04 3.66 -0.75
N LEU A 35 7.13 3.18 -0.14
CA LEU A 35 7.34 3.32 1.29
C LEU A 35 7.61 4.78 1.64
N VAL A 36 6.91 5.30 2.64
CA VAL A 36 7.08 6.66 3.18
C VAL A 36 7.37 6.69 4.68
N GLY A 37 7.17 5.57 5.38
CA GLY A 37 7.51 5.47 6.79
C GLY A 37 7.75 4.05 7.27
N MET A 38 8.66 3.91 8.23
CA MET A 38 9.04 2.65 8.88
C MET A 38 9.53 2.97 10.29
N ASP A 39 9.24 2.11 11.27
CA ASP A 39 9.71 2.32 12.65
C ASP A 39 9.24 3.65 13.29
N GLY A 40 8.10 4.17 12.82
CA GLY A 40 7.56 5.46 13.28
C GLY A 40 8.30 6.69 12.72
N GLU A 41 9.32 6.48 11.89
CA GLU A 41 10.07 7.54 11.21
C GLU A 41 9.67 7.67 9.74
N THR A 42 9.82 8.87 9.18
CA THR A 42 9.67 9.10 7.75
C THR A 42 10.89 8.57 7.00
N VAL A 43 10.65 7.78 5.94
CA VAL A 43 11.70 7.32 5.04
C VAL A 43 11.82 8.32 3.89
N PRO A 44 12.94 9.06 3.76
CA PRO A 44 13.07 10.11 2.74
C PRO A 44 13.27 9.56 1.32
N LEU A 45 13.71 8.29 1.20
CA LEU A 45 14.00 7.66 -0.08
C LEU A 45 12.77 6.88 -0.57
N ARG A 46 12.08 7.40 -1.59
CA ARG A 46 10.92 6.76 -2.24
C ARG A 46 11.33 5.73 -3.30
N ASN A 47 12.35 4.93 -3.00
CA ASN A 47 12.87 3.87 -3.88
C ASN A 47 12.51 2.45 -3.41
N ILE A 48 11.84 2.34 -2.26
CA ILE A 48 11.31 1.08 -1.73
C ILE A 48 9.85 0.97 -2.15
N THR A 49 9.48 -0.13 -2.79
CA THR A 49 8.16 -0.34 -3.38
C THR A 49 7.51 -1.62 -2.90
N LEU A 50 6.17 -1.63 -2.96
CA LEU A 50 5.33 -2.79 -2.71
C LEU A 50 4.25 -2.82 -3.80
N THR A 51 4.04 -3.98 -4.42
CA THR A 51 2.94 -4.24 -5.33
C THR A 51 2.04 -5.29 -4.70
N ILE A 52 0.75 -5.00 -4.58
CA ILE A 52 -0.27 -5.92 -4.05
C ILE A 52 -1.05 -6.52 -5.21
N ALA A 53 -0.95 -7.83 -5.38
CA ALA A 53 -1.80 -8.64 -6.25
C ALA A 53 -2.83 -9.42 -5.41
N GLU A 54 -3.64 -10.27 -6.05
CA GLU A 54 -4.72 -11.01 -5.37
C GLU A 54 -4.21 -11.96 -4.28
N GLN A 55 -3.15 -12.72 -4.56
CA GLN A 55 -2.61 -13.75 -3.66
C GLN A 55 -1.09 -13.62 -3.47
N SER A 56 -0.52 -12.48 -3.84
CA SER A 56 0.91 -12.27 -3.76
C SER A 56 1.26 -10.81 -3.55
N ILE A 57 2.46 -10.61 -3.02
CA ILE A 57 3.11 -9.32 -2.98
C ILE A 57 4.46 -9.41 -3.66
N SER A 58 4.89 -8.30 -4.23
CA SER A 58 6.23 -8.13 -4.77
C SER A 58 6.71 -6.71 -4.56
N GLY A 59 7.96 -6.44 -4.91
CA GLY A 59 8.46 -5.08 -4.86
C GLY A 59 9.96 -5.00 -4.87
N ARG A 60 10.46 -3.82 -4.49
CA ARG A 60 11.87 -3.52 -4.39
C ARG A 60 12.17 -3.01 -2.99
N GLY A 61 13.10 -3.68 -2.30
CA GLY A 61 13.70 -3.17 -1.08
C GLY A 61 14.77 -2.11 -1.39
N PRO A 62 15.53 -1.65 -0.38
CA PRO A 62 16.62 -0.68 -0.58
C PRO A 62 17.70 -1.12 -1.58
N CYS A 63 17.81 -2.43 -1.85
CA CYS A 63 18.83 -3.01 -2.71
C CYS A 63 18.25 -4.13 -3.58
N ASN A 64 17.69 -5.18 -2.97
CA ASN A 64 17.14 -6.36 -3.63
C ASN A 64 15.67 -6.19 -4.06
N GLY A 65 15.31 -6.87 -5.16
CA GLY A 65 13.91 -7.16 -5.47
C GLY A 65 13.40 -8.32 -4.59
N TYR A 66 12.10 -8.36 -4.33
CA TYR A 66 11.49 -9.42 -3.53
C TYR A 66 10.09 -9.83 -4.02
N GLY A 67 9.64 -11.00 -3.57
CA GLY A 67 8.25 -11.46 -3.71
C GLY A 67 7.87 -12.56 -2.73
N ALA A 68 6.57 -12.66 -2.43
CA ALA A 68 5.99 -13.72 -1.61
C ALA A 68 4.52 -13.96 -1.99
N ALA A 69 4.04 -15.18 -1.74
CA ALA A 69 2.61 -15.47 -1.73
C ALA A 69 2.00 -14.98 -0.40
N ASN A 70 0.75 -14.51 -0.44
CA ASN A 70 -0.06 -14.30 0.75
C ASN A 70 -0.98 -15.52 0.94
N ASN A 71 -0.78 -16.26 2.02
CA ASN A 71 -1.56 -17.46 2.35
C ASN A 71 -2.83 -17.16 3.17
N ALA A 72 -3.14 -15.88 3.38
CA ALA A 72 -4.34 -15.40 4.03
C ALA A 72 -5.15 -14.49 3.08
N GLU A 73 -6.45 -14.40 3.33
CA GLU A 73 -7.32 -13.46 2.62
C GLU A 73 -7.13 -12.05 3.19
N LEU A 74 -6.91 -11.06 2.32
CA LEU A 74 -6.79 -9.66 2.74
C LEU A 74 -8.07 -9.24 3.50
N PRO A 75 -7.96 -8.48 4.61
CA PRO A 75 -6.81 -7.68 5.01
C PRO A 75 -5.76 -8.44 5.83
N LEU A 76 -5.98 -9.72 6.14
CA LEU A 76 -5.00 -10.53 6.85
C LEU A 76 -3.83 -10.86 5.94
N VAL A 77 -2.65 -10.94 6.56
CA VAL A 77 -1.40 -11.23 5.87
C VAL A 77 -0.74 -12.43 6.52
N GLN A 78 -0.40 -13.41 5.70
CA GLN A 78 0.46 -14.53 6.08
C GLN A 78 1.39 -14.83 4.91
N LEU A 79 2.52 -14.14 4.86
CA LEU A 79 3.46 -14.26 3.75
C LEU A 79 4.20 -15.59 3.79
N SER A 80 4.37 -16.21 2.62
CA SER A 80 5.43 -17.20 2.44
C SER A 80 6.81 -16.59 2.71
N PRO A 81 7.86 -17.40 2.89
CA PRO A 81 9.23 -16.87 2.95
C PRO A 81 9.53 -15.98 1.75
N LEU A 82 10.01 -14.75 2.00
CA LEU A 82 10.35 -13.78 0.97
C LEU A 82 11.45 -14.34 0.07
N GLN A 83 11.17 -14.40 -1.23
CA GLN A 83 12.17 -14.70 -2.25
C GLN A 83 12.83 -13.39 -2.66
N GLN A 84 14.17 -13.34 -2.61
CA GLN A 84 14.95 -12.13 -2.86
C GLN A 84 15.99 -12.36 -3.96
N THR A 85 16.42 -11.29 -4.64
CA THR A 85 17.45 -11.40 -5.68
C THR A 85 18.85 -11.76 -5.15
N GLY A 86 19.11 -11.59 -3.85
CA GLY A 86 20.33 -12.06 -3.17
C GLY A 86 21.62 -11.34 -3.57
N VAL A 87 21.57 -10.08 -4.00
CA VAL A 87 22.76 -9.28 -4.31
C VAL A 87 23.43 -8.76 -3.03
N ASP A 88 24.74 -8.50 -3.08
CA ASP A 88 25.44 -7.84 -1.98
C ASP A 88 25.06 -6.36 -1.88
N CYS A 89 24.65 -5.94 -0.69
CA CYS A 89 24.03 -4.64 -0.47
C CYS A 89 24.91 -3.67 0.30
N GLY A 90 26.10 -4.09 0.75
CA GLY A 90 27.06 -3.24 1.44
C GLY A 90 26.41 -2.37 2.52
N LYS A 91 26.50 -1.05 2.38
CA LYS A 91 25.93 -0.08 3.34
C LYS A 91 24.39 -0.16 3.50
N ASN A 92 23.68 -0.72 2.52
CA ASN A 92 22.22 -0.85 2.54
C ASN A 92 21.73 -2.13 3.25
N ALA A 93 22.63 -3.07 3.58
CA ALA A 93 22.24 -4.36 4.17
C ALA A 93 21.45 -4.20 5.49
N ARG A 94 21.81 -3.21 6.34
CA ARG A 94 21.12 -2.98 7.61
C ARG A 94 19.66 -2.58 7.43
N ILE A 95 19.41 -1.58 6.57
CA ILE A 95 18.05 -1.07 6.34
C ILE A 95 17.21 -2.10 5.55
N GLU A 96 17.84 -2.85 4.65
CA GLU A 96 17.18 -3.91 3.91
C GLU A 96 16.73 -5.05 4.81
N ASN A 97 17.61 -5.57 5.66
CA ASN A 97 17.26 -6.62 6.61
C ASN A 97 16.16 -6.17 7.56
N ARG A 98 16.17 -4.90 7.99
CA ARG A 98 15.09 -4.34 8.81
C ARG A 98 13.77 -4.34 8.05
N TYR A 99 13.75 -3.80 6.83
CA TYR A 99 12.55 -3.79 5.99
C TYR A 99 11.97 -5.19 5.77
N PHE A 100 12.81 -6.15 5.40
CA PHE A 100 12.37 -7.53 5.17
C PHE A 100 11.94 -8.26 6.44
N SER A 101 12.57 -8.00 7.59
CA SER A 101 12.12 -8.56 8.89
C SER A 101 10.72 -8.12 9.24
N VAL A 102 10.45 -6.81 9.11
CA VAL A 102 9.14 -6.22 9.40
C VAL A 102 8.09 -6.72 8.41
N LEU A 103 8.43 -6.76 7.12
CA LEU A 103 7.51 -7.24 6.09
C LEU A 103 7.21 -8.74 6.27
N GLN A 104 8.21 -9.57 6.54
CA GLN A 104 8.05 -11.02 6.74
C GLN A 104 7.18 -11.34 7.96
N SER A 105 7.22 -10.51 9.00
CA SER A 105 6.41 -10.67 10.21
C SER A 105 5.06 -9.95 10.15
N ALA A 106 4.70 -9.34 9.02
CA ALA A 106 3.41 -8.66 8.86
C ALA A 106 2.23 -9.62 8.99
N THR A 107 1.18 -9.17 9.69
CA THR A 107 -0.03 -9.96 9.98
C THR A 107 -1.30 -9.34 9.43
N GLU A 108 -1.29 -8.04 9.12
CA GLU A 108 -2.48 -7.31 8.71
C GLU A 108 -2.11 -6.10 7.84
N MET A 109 -2.98 -5.77 6.89
CA MET A 109 -2.96 -4.53 6.11
C MET A 109 -4.17 -3.68 6.43
N GLU A 110 -3.99 -2.38 6.47
CA GLU A 110 -5.06 -1.39 6.65
C GLU A 110 -4.89 -0.29 5.61
N TYR A 111 -5.97 0.06 4.91
CA TYR A 111 -5.96 1.14 3.94
C TYR A 111 -6.96 2.22 4.33
N PHE A 112 -6.46 3.42 4.62
CA PHE A 112 -7.28 4.55 5.01
C PHE A 112 -6.66 5.87 4.54
N GLY A 113 -7.50 6.80 4.06
CA GLY A 113 -7.04 8.14 3.68
C GLY A 113 -5.98 8.18 2.56
N GLY A 114 -5.93 7.16 1.69
CA GLY A 114 -4.92 7.08 0.62
C GLY A 114 -3.61 6.42 1.01
N VAL A 115 -3.49 5.98 2.26
CA VAL A 115 -2.29 5.40 2.85
C VAL A 115 -2.53 3.92 3.16
N LEU A 116 -1.58 3.09 2.77
CA LEU A 116 -1.52 1.68 3.14
C LEU A 116 -0.60 1.52 4.35
N LYS A 117 -1.13 0.95 5.43
CA LYS A 117 -0.37 0.56 6.62
C LYS A 117 -0.24 -0.95 6.66
N VAL A 118 0.99 -1.46 6.65
CA VAL A 118 1.29 -2.88 6.85
C VAL A 118 1.75 -3.07 8.29
N LYS A 119 1.02 -3.88 9.07
CA LYS A 119 1.20 -4.04 10.52
C LYS A 119 1.95 -5.34 10.79
N SER A 120 2.95 -5.26 11.66
CA SER A 120 3.71 -6.39 12.19
C SER A 120 3.73 -6.33 13.72
N PRO A 121 4.09 -7.43 14.42
CA PRO A 121 4.29 -7.41 15.87
C PRO A 121 5.39 -6.44 16.31
N GLU A 122 6.37 -6.16 15.46
CA GLU A 122 7.50 -5.29 15.79
C GLU A 122 7.15 -3.80 15.63
N THR A 123 6.43 -3.46 14.56
CA THR A 123 6.23 -2.08 14.07
C THR A 123 5.23 -2.05 12.90
N TRP A 124 5.14 -0.93 12.19
CA TRP A 124 4.40 -0.82 10.94
C TRP A 124 5.23 -0.18 9.82
N LEU A 125 4.86 -0.52 8.60
CA LEU A 125 5.30 0.13 7.36
C LEU A 125 4.16 1.01 6.85
N ILE A 126 4.48 2.21 6.40
CA ILE A 126 3.53 3.16 5.82
C ILE A 126 3.90 3.35 4.35
N PHE A 127 2.91 3.15 3.49
CA PHE A 127 3.04 3.35 2.06
C PHE A 127 2.00 4.31 1.50
N GLU A 128 2.37 5.05 0.47
CA GLU A 128 1.45 5.82 -0.36
C GLU A 128 1.22 5.10 -1.68
N ARG A 129 0.04 5.28 -2.29
CA ARG A 129 -0.20 4.81 -3.66
C ARG A 129 0.75 5.51 -4.63
N GLY A 130 1.35 4.74 -5.53
CA GLY A 130 2.12 5.30 -6.63
C GLY A 130 3.28 4.42 -7.09
N VAL A 131 3.86 4.85 -8.19
CA VAL A 131 5.15 4.35 -8.68
C VAL A 131 6.29 5.17 -8.05
N PRO A 132 7.50 4.60 -7.87
CA PRO A 132 8.63 5.32 -7.30
C PRO A 132 8.90 6.62 -8.08
N GLU A 133 9.40 7.66 -7.40
CA GLU A 133 9.47 9.04 -7.94
C GLU A 133 10.17 9.14 -9.30
N ALA A 134 11.22 8.34 -9.50
CA ALA A 134 11.93 8.29 -10.78
C ALA A 134 11.04 7.80 -11.94
N GLN A 135 10.13 6.86 -11.67
CA GLN A 135 9.15 6.36 -12.65
C GLN A 135 7.97 7.33 -12.83
N ALA A 136 7.54 8.01 -11.76
CA ALA A 136 6.48 9.01 -11.85
C ALA A 136 6.85 10.16 -12.79
N GLN A 137 8.11 10.62 -12.75
CA GLN A 137 8.61 11.71 -13.61
C GLN A 137 8.66 11.32 -15.09
N VAL A 138 9.07 10.09 -15.43
CA VAL A 138 9.06 9.62 -16.83
C VAL A 138 7.64 9.45 -17.36
N SER A 139 6.70 8.94 -16.55
CA SER A 139 5.30 8.83 -16.96
C SER A 139 4.67 10.21 -17.23
N ALA A 140 4.98 11.22 -16.40
CA ALA A 140 4.51 12.58 -16.62
C ALA A 140 5.10 13.19 -17.92
N LEU A 141 6.37 12.93 -18.19
CA LEU A 141 7.04 13.38 -19.40
C LEU A 141 6.47 12.71 -20.66
N ASP A 142 6.19 11.41 -20.62
CA ASP A 142 5.60 10.70 -21.75
C ASP A 142 4.15 11.13 -22.01
N GLN A 143 3.35 11.40 -20.97
CA GLN A 143 2.04 12.02 -21.11
C GLN A 143 2.12 13.41 -21.75
N ALA A 144 3.11 14.22 -21.39
CA ALA A 144 3.34 15.54 -21.99
C ALA A 144 3.80 15.48 -23.45
N ARG A 145 4.46 14.38 -23.87
CA ARG A 145 4.86 14.15 -25.27
C ARG A 145 3.74 13.60 -26.13
N ALA A 146 2.86 12.77 -25.57
CA ALA A 146 1.71 12.19 -26.28
C ALA A 146 0.58 13.20 -26.55
N GLY A 147 0.60 14.35 -25.87
CA GLY A 147 -0.37 15.44 -26.04
C GLY A 147 0.04 16.52 -27.05
N GLN A 148 1.11 16.32 -27.84
CA GLN A 148 1.57 17.26 -28.89
C GLN A 148 1.36 16.70 -30.29
#